data_AF-A0A348WCS1-F1
#
_entry.id   AF-A0A348WCS1-F1
#
_cell.length_a   1.000
_cell.length_b   1.000
_cell.length_c   1.000
_cell.angle_alpha   90.00
_cell.angle_beta   90.00
_cell.angle_gamma   90.00
#
_symmetry.space_group_name_H-M   'P 1'
#
loop_
_entity.id
_entity.type
_entity.pdbx_description
1 polymer ?
#
loop_
_entity_poly.entity_id
_entity_poly.type
_entity_poly.pdbx_seq_one_letter_code
_entity_poly.pdbx_strand_id
1 'polypeptide(L)'
;MLWSVIKIVVFLGLILAASFAAMHLLSLEGGVRIVMAGYEVNLTPLNAIITLALLLLMLWLLLKLGALLVALLRFINGDETAMSRYFDRNRQEKGYRALTEGMMALASGEGKLAMSRAARAEKYLHKPELTNLLTAQAAELTGDRRTAEEVYKRLLKDDKTRFVGVRGLLKQKIEEGDTDTALKLAETAFGLKPTHEEVQDTLLQLQAGQADWKGARATLNAKLKHGSLPRDLHRRRDAILALAEARDIAAENSTIEAKETAIEANRLSPHLVPAAVMAAQAYIEDGSKRYATRVIRKAWESQPHPDLAAAYAAIEPDETPDQRLKRFAKLFKLSPDHPEAKLVEAELQIAAEDFPAARRALGTLAETAPDARSLTIMAAIERGAGANDTVVKGWLARAVAAARGPQWICENCQHIHHEWAPTCAHCHAVDTLEWRNAPGAAPAMPTGVAMLPLIVGALEEPAQPPKAEPEAESPETGTTPEADIVDAEIVDDASASDTQPATDTQAETQAETQKETRA
;
A
#
# COMPACT_ATOMS: atom_id res chain seq x y z
N MET A 1 28.09 30.67 -47.87
CA MET A 1 29.39 30.72 -48.57
C MET A 1 29.21 30.97 -50.08
N LEU A 2 28.56 30.07 -50.84
CA LEU A 2 28.38 30.20 -52.32
C LEU A 2 27.74 31.53 -52.79
N TRP A 3 26.74 32.05 -52.08
CA TRP A 3 26.08 33.30 -52.45
C TRP A 3 26.98 34.54 -52.32
N SER A 4 27.89 34.57 -51.34
CA SER A 4 28.89 35.64 -51.23
C SER A 4 29.94 35.53 -52.32
N VAL A 5 30.35 34.31 -52.68
CA VAL A 5 31.31 34.08 -53.78
C VAL A 5 30.72 34.57 -55.10
N ILE A 6 29.45 34.26 -55.41
CA ILE A 6 28.77 34.75 -56.61
C ILE A 6 28.72 36.29 -56.65
N LYS A 7 28.40 36.94 -55.52
CA LYS A 7 28.39 38.41 -55.45
C LYS A 7 29.76 39.02 -55.71
N ILE A 8 30.81 38.43 -55.16
CA ILE A 8 32.19 38.91 -55.34
C ILE A 8 32.63 38.71 -56.79
N VAL A 9 32.36 37.54 -57.40
CA VAL A 9 32.71 37.24 -58.79
C VAL A 9 31.97 38.17 -59.76
N VAL A 10 30.67 38.41 -59.55
CA VAL A 10 29.89 39.35 -60.37
C VAL A 10 30.39 40.79 -60.22
N PHE A 11 30.74 41.20 -58.99
CA PHE A 11 31.29 42.53 -58.73
C PHE A 11 32.66 42.72 -59.39
N LEU A 12 33.55 41.72 -59.30
CA LEU A 12 34.84 41.75 -59.99
C LEU A 12 34.67 41.79 -61.51
N GLY A 13 33.72 41.00 -62.04
CA GLY A 13 33.37 41.00 -63.46
C GLY A 13 32.87 42.36 -63.95
N LEU A 14 32.03 43.04 -63.15
CA LEU A 14 31.58 44.40 -63.45
C LEU A 14 32.72 45.42 -63.43
N ILE A 15 33.64 45.33 -62.47
CA ILE A 15 34.82 46.20 -62.42
C ILE A 15 35.71 45.99 -63.65
N LEU A 16 35.96 44.73 -64.03
CA LEU A 16 36.74 44.40 -65.23
C LEU A 16 36.06 44.93 -66.49
N ALA A 17 34.74 44.73 -66.62
CA ALA A 17 33.98 45.23 -67.76
C ALA A 17 33.98 46.77 -67.82
N ALA A 18 33.82 47.45 -66.67
CA ALA A 18 33.89 48.91 -66.59
C ALA A 18 35.29 49.44 -66.92
N SER A 19 36.34 48.75 -66.47
CA SER A 19 37.73 49.11 -66.76
C SER A 19 38.05 48.92 -68.25
N PHE A 20 37.59 47.83 -68.85
CA PHE A 20 37.71 47.57 -70.28
C PHE A 20 36.94 48.61 -71.11
N ALA A 21 35.70 48.92 -70.72
CA ALA A 21 34.91 49.95 -71.37
C ALA A 21 35.56 51.34 -71.26
N ALA A 22 36.11 51.70 -70.09
CA ALA A 22 36.84 52.95 -69.89
C ALA A 22 38.11 53.03 -70.75
N MET A 23 38.87 51.94 -70.85
CA MET A 23 40.06 51.87 -71.70
C MET A 23 39.70 52.01 -73.18
N HIS A 24 38.59 51.42 -73.62
CA HIS A 24 38.11 51.56 -75.00
C HIS A 24 37.56 52.97 -75.29
N LEU A 25 36.90 53.58 -74.31
CA LEU A 25 36.39 54.95 -74.43
C LEU A 25 37.54 55.98 -74.53
N LEU A 26 38.64 55.75 -73.83
CA LEU A 26 39.85 56.58 -73.89
C LEU A 26 40.62 56.43 -75.21
N SER A 27 40.43 55.31 -75.94
CA SER A 27 41.04 55.09 -77.26
C SER A 27 40.26 55.70 -78.43
N LEU A 28 39.08 56.29 -78.18
CA LEU A 28 38.28 56.98 -79.20
C LEU A 28 38.72 58.44 -79.29
N GLU A 29 39.57 58.77 -80.27
CA GLU A 29 39.91 60.16 -80.61
C GLU A 29 38.69 60.85 -81.24
N GLY A 30 38.06 61.72 -80.46
CA GLY A 30 36.88 62.49 -80.85
C GLY A 30 35.70 62.16 -79.95
N GLY A 31 35.37 63.06 -79.02
CA GLY A 31 34.42 62.88 -77.93
C GLY A 31 33.12 62.14 -78.27
N VAL A 32 32.58 61.45 -77.26
CA VAL A 32 31.41 60.59 -77.37
C VAL A 32 30.17 61.41 -77.74
N ARG A 33 29.71 61.28 -78.98
CA ARG A 33 28.41 61.80 -79.44
C ARG A 33 27.32 60.80 -79.10
N ILE A 34 26.50 61.10 -78.10
CA ILE A 34 25.28 60.34 -77.83
C ILE A 34 24.13 61.08 -78.52
N VAL A 35 23.61 60.50 -79.61
CA VAL A 35 22.38 60.98 -80.26
C VAL A 35 21.23 60.13 -79.76
N MET A 36 20.35 60.71 -78.93
CA MET A 36 19.14 60.05 -78.47
C MET A 36 17.99 61.06 -78.50
N ALA A 37 16.88 60.69 -79.16
CA ALA A 37 15.66 61.50 -79.26
C ALA A 37 15.83 62.93 -79.84
N GLY A 38 16.74 63.11 -80.81
CA GLY A 38 16.89 64.37 -81.56
C GLY A 38 17.62 65.51 -80.83
N TYR A 39 18.19 65.26 -79.65
CA TYR A 39 19.08 66.19 -78.96
C TYR A 39 20.55 65.76 -79.12
N GLU A 40 21.38 66.66 -79.66
CA GLU A 40 22.82 66.47 -79.78
C GLU A 40 23.52 66.99 -78.52
N VAL A 41 23.92 66.09 -77.62
CA VAL A 41 24.75 66.46 -76.47
C VAL A 41 26.20 66.11 -76.77
N ASN A 42 27.02 67.12 -77.08
CA ASN A 42 28.46 66.97 -77.14
C ASN A 42 28.99 66.87 -75.70
N LEU A 43 29.36 65.66 -75.28
CA LEU A 43 29.94 65.43 -73.96
C LEU A 43 31.39 65.92 -73.96
N THR A 44 31.63 67.09 -73.36
CA THR A 44 32.98 67.46 -72.92
C THR A 44 33.50 66.40 -71.94
N PRO A 45 34.84 66.19 -71.83
CA PRO A 45 35.40 65.16 -70.95
C PRO A 45 34.89 65.24 -69.50
N LEU A 46 34.64 66.45 -69.00
CA LEU A 46 34.05 66.69 -67.69
C LEU A 46 32.61 66.17 -67.58
N ASN A 47 31.77 66.43 -68.59
CA ASN A 47 30.37 66.00 -68.59
C ASN A 47 30.23 64.49 -68.70
N ALA A 48 31.15 63.80 -69.39
CA ALA A 48 31.19 62.34 -69.47
C ALA A 48 31.49 61.68 -68.10
N ILE A 49 32.37 62.30 -67.30
CA ILE A 49 32.67 61.81 -65.95
C ILE A 49 31.47 62.00 -65.01
N ILE A 50 30.79 63.15 -65.11
CA ILE A 50 29.62 63.46 -64.28
C ILE A 50 28.44 62.53 -64.63
N THR A 51 28.17 62.29 -65.91
CA THR A 51 27.11 61.37 -66.32
C THR A 51 27.41 59.92 -65.91
N LEU A 52 28.67 59.48 -66.01
CA LEU A 52 29.09 58.17 -65.51
C LEU A 52 28.90 58.05 -63.99
N ALA A 53 29.28 59.08 -63.22
CA ALA A 53 29.11 59.10 -61.77
C ALA A 53 27.63 59.06 -61.36
N LEU A 54 26.76 59.82 -62.04
CA LEU A 54 25.31 59.78 -61.82
C LEU A 54 24.70 58.43 -62.16
N LEU A 55 25.15 57.79 -63.25
CA LEU A 55 24.69 56.45 -63.64
C LEU A 55 25.09 55.40 -62.61
N LEU A 56 26.33 55.46 -62.10
CA LEU A 56 26.80 54.59 -61.02
C LEU A 56 26.03 54.81 -59.71
N LEU A 57 25.74 56.07 -59.36
CA LEU A 57 24.92 56.40 -58.19
C LEU A 57 23.49 55.86 -58.34
N MET A 58 22.89 56.02 -59.52
CA MET A 58 21.54 55.53 -59.82
C MET A 58 21.49 53.99 -59.77
N LEU A 59 22.50 53.32 -60.32
CA LEU A 59 22.62 51.86 -60.24
C LEU A 59 22.80 51.39 -58.79
N TRP A 60 23.64 52.07 -58.00
CA TRP A 60 23.81 51.77 -56.58
C TRP A 60 22.49 51.92 -55.80
N LEU A 61 21.73 52.98 -56.07
CA LEU A 61 20.44 53.25 -55.46
C LEU A 61 19.42 52.17 -55.84
N LEU A 62 19.34 51.77 -57.12
CA LEU A 62 18.47 50.70 -57.61
C LEU A 62 18.81 49.35 -56.98
N LEU A 63 20.10 49.02 -56.84
CA LEU A 63 20.54 47.80 -56.16
C LEU A 63 20.16 47.81 -54.67
N LYS A 64 20.26 48.96 -54.00
CA LYS A 64 19.81 49.12 -52.61
C LYS A 64 18.29 48.99 -52.49
N LEU A 65 17.54 49.58 -53.41
CA LEU A 65 16.08 49.47 -53.46
C LEU A 65 15.65 48.02 -53.72
N GLY A 66 16.29 47.33 -54.67
CA GLY A 66 16.05 45.92 -54.95
C GLY A 66 16.40 45.02 -53.77
N ALA A 67 17.50 45.28 -53.06
CA ALA A 67 17.84 44.56 -51.84
C ALA A 67 16.81 44.78 -50.72
N LEU A 68 16.29 46.00 -50.57
CA LEU A 68 15.21 46.32 -49.63
C LEU A 68 13.91 45.62 -49.99
N LEU A 69 13.57 45.57 -51.29
CA LEU A 69 12.38 44.90 -51.81
C LEU A 69 12.47 43.38 -51.61
N VAL A 70 13.64 42.77 -51.85
CA VAL A 70 13.90 41.35 -51.55
C VAL A 70 13.84 41.07 -50.05
N ALA A 71 14.32 41.98 -49.20
CA ALA A 71 14.22 41.84 -47.74
C ALA A 71 12.76 41.93 -47.27
N LEU A 72 11.97 42.84 -47.83
CA LEU A 72 10.54 42.99 -47.55
C LEU A 72 9.74 41.77 -48.03
N LEU A 73 10.06 41.25 -49.21
CA LEU A 73 9.45 40.02 -49.73
C LEU A 73 9.83 38.80 -48.88
N ARG A 74 11.08 38.66 -48.42
CA ARG A 74 11.49 37.62 -47.47
C ARG A 74 10.77 37.74 -46.12
N PHE A 75 10.56 38.97 -45.64
CA PHE A 75 9.80 39.24 -44.42
C PHE A 75 8.33 38.81 -44.55
N ILE A 76 7.71 39.08 -45.69
CA ILE A 76 6.31 38.66 -45.97
C ILE A 76 6.23 37.15 -46.22
N ASN A 77 7.22 36.53 -46.86
CA ASN A 77 7.27 35.09 -47.13
C ASN A 77 7.71 34.21 -45.95
N GLY A 78 7.89 34.77 -44.75
CA GLY A 78 8.05 33.97 -43.53
C GLY A 78 9.43 33.37 -43.30
N ASP A 79 10.51 34.01 -43.78
CA ASP A 79 11.87 33.65 -43.33
C ASP A 79 12.00 33.99 -41.83
N GLU A 80 12.41 33.02 -40.99
CA GLU A 80 12.53 33.15 -39.53
C GLU A 80 13.42 34.35 -39.13
N THR A 81 12.82 35.51 -38.91
CA THR A 81 13.55 36.73 -38.54
C THR A 81 14.03 36.68 -37.08
N ALA A 82 15.06 37.46 -36.76
CA ALA A 82 15.52 37.61 -35.37
C ALA A 82 14.41 38.06 -34.39
N MET A 83 13.35 38.68 -34.90
CA MET A 83 12.19 39.13 -34.12
C MET A 83 11.27 37.98 -33.71
N SER A 84 10.96 37.01 -34.60
CA SER A 84 10.15 35.83 -34.22
C SER A 84 10.85 35.01 -33.15
N ARG A 85 12.17 34.80 -33.27
CA ARG A 85 12.98 34.12 -32.25
C ARG A 85 12.91 34.79 -30.87
N TYR A 86 12.85 36.12 -30.81
CA TYR A 86 12.71 36.84 -29.53
C TYR A 86 11.33 36.64 -28.91
N PHE A 87 10.26 36.73 -29.71
CA PHE A 87 8.89 36.50 -29.22
C PHE A 87 8.67 35.04 -28.79
N ASP A 88 9.18 34.08 -29.55
CA ASP A 88 9.10 32.66 -29.20
C ASP A 88 9.88 32.35 -27.92
N ARG A 89 11.06 32.95 -27.74
CA ARG A 89 11.85 32.81 -26.51
C ARG A 89 11.10 33.39 -25.30
N ASN A 90 10.58 34.61 -25.40
CA ASN A 90 9.82 35.25 -24.31
C ASN A 90 8.52 34.47 -24.00
N ARG A 91 7.88 33.92 -25.01
CA ARG A 91 6.69 33.07 -24.87
C ARG A 91 7.04 31.77 -24.14
N GLN A 92 8.12 31.09 -24.53
CA GLN A 92 8.58 29.89 -23.86
C GLN A 92 8.97 30.17 -22.40
N GLU A 93 9.67 31.26 -22.12
CA GLU A 93 10.04 31.67 -20.76
C GLU A 93 8.81 31.88 -19.86
N LYS A 94 7.79 32.60 -20.36
CA LYS A 94 6.50 32.76 -19.66
C LYS A 94 5.79 31.43 -19.44
N GLY A 95 5.86 30.53 -20.42
CA GLY A 95 5.26 29.21 -20.36
C GLY A 95 5.93 28.31 -19.32
N TYR A 96 7.26 28.24 -19.31
CA TYR A 96 8.03 27.49 -18.32
C TYR A 96 7.88 28.08 -16.92
N ARG A 97 7.86 29.41 -16.78
CA ARG A 97 7.58 30.05 -15.49
C ARG A 97 6.20 29.67 -14.96
N ALA A 98 5.16 29.71 -15.79
CA ALA A 98 3.82 29.27 -15.41
C ALA A 98 3.79 27.78 -15.03
N LEU A 99 4.52 26.93 -15.76
CA LEU A 99 4.65 25.51 -15.44
C LEU A 99 5.31 25.29 -14.07
N THR A 100 6.43 25.97 -13.78
CA THR A 100 7.13 25.86 -12.49
C THR A 100 6.27 26.38 -11.34
N GLU A 101 5.61 27.54 -11.51
CA GLU A 101 4.65 28.07 -10.53
C GLU A 101 3.50 27.09 -10.29
N GLY A 102 3.01 26.42 -11.34
CA GLY A 102 1.98 25.38 -11.22
C GLY A 102 2.45 24.14 -10.48
N MET A 103 3.67 23.66 -10.75
CA MET A 103 4.27 22.53 -10.02
C MET A 103 4.48 22.87 -8.53
N MET A 104 4.93 24.09 -8.22
CA MET A 104 5.07 24.56 -6.83
C MET A 104 3.72 24.62 -6.12
N ALA A 105 2.69 25.14 -6.79
CA ALA A 105 1.34 25.17 -6.25
C ALA A 105 0.80 23.76 -5.99
N LEU A 106 1.06 22.81 -6.90
CA LEU A 106 0.67 21.41 -6.75
C LEU A 106 1.35 20.76 -5.54
N ALA A 107 2.66 20.95 -5.39
CA ALA A 107 3.42 20.47 -4.24
C ALA A 107 2.96 21.10 -2.91
N SER A 108 2.42 22.32 -2.96
CA SER A 108 1.91 23.05 -1.79
C SER A 108 0.44 22.74 -1.46
N GLY A 109 -0.23 21.87 -2.24
CA GLY A 109 -1.65 21.55 -2.04
C GLY A 109 -2.62 22.61 -2.57
N GLU A 110 -2.16 23.59 -3.34
CA GLU A 110 -2.98 24.68 -3.87
C GLU A 110 -3.57 24.32 -5.26
N GLY A 111 -4.51 23.37 -5.29
CA GLY A 111 -5.01 22.78 -6.54
C GLY A 111 -5.64 23.78 -7.52
N LYS A 112 -6.42 24.75 -7.01
CA LYS A 112 -7.04 25.80 -7.86
C LYS A 112 -5.97 26.71 -8.48
N LEU A 113 -4.94 27.07 -7.72
CA LEU A 113 -3.82 27.86 -8.25
C LEU A 113 -3.06 27.05 -9.29
N ALA A 114 -2.74 25.78 -9.00
CA ALA A 114 -2.08 24.86 -9.93
C ALA A 114 -2.85 24.75 -11.25
N MET A 115 -4.17 24.60 -11.20
CA MET A 115 -5.05 24.55 -12.38
C MET A 115 -4.95 25.82 -13.24
N SER A 116 -5.01 26.99 -12.60
CA SER A 116 -4.91 28.27 -13.32
C SER A 116 -3.53 28.46 -13.99
N ARG A 117 -2.46 28.00 -13.33
CA ARG A 117 -1.09 28.05 -13.85
C ARG A 117 -0.87 27.04 -14.96
N ALA A 118 -1.49 25.86 -14.88
CA ALA A 118 -1.48 24.84 -15.92
C ALA A 118 -2.14 25.35 -17.22
N ALA A 119 -3.32 25.96 -17.13
CA ALA A 119 -4.00 26.57 -18.28
C ALA A 119 -3.16 27.69 -18.93
N ARG A 120 -2.46 28.48 -18.12
CA ARG A 120 -1.54 29.52 -18.60
C ARG A 120 -0.30 28.91 -19.28
N ALA A 121 0.25 27.83 -18.73
CA ALA A 121 1.36 27.09 -19.33
C ALA A 121 0.94 26.47 -20.68
N GLU A 122 -0.25 25.89 -20.79
CA GLU A 122 -0.80 25.34 -22.03
C GLU A 122 -0.90 26.39 -23.14
N LYS A 123 -1.41 27.59 -22.80
CA LYS A 123 -1.50 28.72 -23.74
C LYS A 123 -0.13 29.16 -24.28
N TYR A 124 0.91 29.14 -23.45
CA TYR A 124 2.24 29.62 -23.86
C TYR A 124 3.14 28.53 -24.44
N LEU A 125 3.17 27.31 -23.89
CA LEU A 125 4.09 26.27 -24.33
C LEU A 125 3.56 25.45 -25.51
N HIS A 126 2.24 25.22 -25.60
CA HIS A 126 1.64 24.29 -26.55
C HIS A 126 2.32 22.90 -26.57
N LYS A 127 2.75 22.44 -25.39
CA LYS A 127 3.35 21.12 -25.16
C LYS A 127 2.38 20.26 -24.35
N PRO A 128 1.39 19.61 -25.02
CA PRO A 128 0.32 18.91 -24.33
C PRO A 128 0.83 17.80 -23.41
N GLU A 129 2.00 17.23 -23.66
CA GLU A 129 2.57 16.14 -22.86
C GLU A 129 2.84 16.57 -21.41
N LEU A 130 3.35 17.79 -21.23
CA LEU A 130 3.71 18.34 -19.92
C LEU A 130 2.53 19.07 -19.27
N THR A 131 1.78 19.83 -20.06
CA THR A 131 0.70 20.66 -19.53
C THR A 131 -0.52 19.84 -19.16
N ASN A 132 -0.86 18.79 -19.94
CA ASN A 132 -1.94 17.88 -19.57
C ASN A 132 -1.63 17.13 -18.27
N LEU A 133 -0.37 16.72 -18.04
CA LEU A 133 -0.02 16.06 -16.78
C LEU A 133 -0.27 16.98 -15.57
N LEU A 134 0.20 18.23 -15.63
CA LEU A 134 -0.03 19.20 -14.57
C LEU A 134 -1.52 19.49 -14.38
N THR A 135 -2.28 19.63 -15.47
CA THR A 135 -3.74 19.83 -15.41
C THR A 135 -4.45 18.63 -14.77
N ALA A 136 -4.09 17.39 -15.11
CA ALA A 136 -4.70 16.19 -14.54
C ALA A 136 -4.43 16.08 -13.03
N GLN A 137 -3.17 16.27 -12.60
CA GLN A 137 -2.83 16.21 -11.18
C GLN A 137 -3.46 17.36 -10.37
N ALA A 138 -3.57 18.56 -10.97
CA ALA A 138 -4.28 19.66 -10.34
C ALA A 138 -5.79 19.35 -10.21
N ALA A 139 -6.39 18.73 -11.22
CA ALA A 139 -7.79 18.32 -11.20
C ALA A 139 -8.06 17.30 -10.08
N GLU A 140 -7.21 16.27 -9.95
CA GLU A 140 -7.25 15.30 -8.84
C GLU A 140 -7.21 16.00 -7.48
N LEU A 141 -6.27 16.93 -7.30
CA LEU A 141 -6.11 17.61 -6.02
C LEU A 141 -7.32 18.49 -5.66
N THR A 142 -8.01 19.03 -6.66
CA THR A 142 -9.27 19.78 -6.46
C THR A 142 -10.53 18.91 -6.36
N GLY A 143 -10.41 17.60 -6.56
CA GLY A 143 -11.55 16.67 -6.61
C GLY A 143 -12.36 16.69 -7.92
N ASP A 144 -11.89 17.38 -8.97
CA ASP A 144 -12.53 17.38 -10.29
C ASP A 144 -12.15 16.11 -11.07
N ARG A 145 -12.76 14.98 -10.68
CA ARG A 145 -12.51 13.66 -11.27
C ARG A 145 -12.81 13.61 -12.77
N ARG A 146 -13.86 14.30 -13.23
CA ARG A 146 -14.25 14.30 -14.65
C ARG A 146 -13.16 14.93 -15.51
N THR A 147 -12.65 16.08 -15.09
CA THR A 147 -11.58 16.77 -15.82
C THR A 147 -10.27 15.97 -15.75
N ALA A 148 -9.93 15.38 -14.60
CA ALA A 148 -8.77 14.49 -14.48
C ALA A 148 -8.85 13.32 -15.48
N GLU A 149 -9.99 12.63 -15.53
CA GLU A 149 -10.22 11.51 -16.44
C GLU A 149 -10.08 11.90 -17.92
N GLU A 150 -10.72 13.00 -18.34
CA GLU A 150 -10.64 13.51 -19.72
C GLU A 150 -9.20 13.86 -20.11
N VAL A 151 -8.44 14.45 -19.19
CA VAL A 151 -7.04 14.82 -19.42
C VAL A 151 -6.14 13.59 -19.45
N TYR A 152 -6.33 12.61 -18.56
CA TYR A 152 -5.58 11.36 -18.60
C TYR A 152 -5.84 10.57 -19.89
N LYS A 153 -7.08 10.53 -20.37
CA LYS A 153 -7.41 9.93 -21.67
C LYS A 153 -6.68 10.61 -22.83
N ARG A 154 -6.49 11.94 -22.77
CA ARG A 154 -5.67 12.67 -23.76
C ARG A 154 -4.19 12.24 -23.71
N LEU A 155 -3.64 11.98 -22.52
CA LEU A 155 -2.26 11.50 -22.34
C LEU A 155 -2.00 10.10 -22.92
N LEU A 156 -3.04 9.29 -23.16
CA LEU A 156 -2.89 7.96 -23.76
C LEU A 156 -2.45 7.98 -25.24
N LYS A 157 -2.68 9.12 -25.92
CA LYS A 157 -2.37 9.28 -27.35
C LYS A 157 -0.88 9.34 -27.66
N ASP A 158 -0.05 9.76 -26.71
CA ASP A 158 1.40 9.85 -26.85
C ASP A 158 2.08 8.71 -26.05
N ASP A 159 2.99 7.98 -26.69
CA ASP A 159 3.76 6.89 -26.07
C ASP A 159 4.52 7.34 -24.82
N LYS A 160 5.03 8.58 -24.79
CA LYS A 160 5.82 9.11 -23.66
C LYS A 160 4.99 9.33 -22.40
N THR A 161 3.72 9.67 -22.57
CA THR A 161 2.81 9.98 -21.46
C THR A 161 1.81 8.87 -21.15
N ARG A 162 1.70 7.86 -22.03
CA ARG A 162 0.74 6.77 -21.90
C ARG A 162 0.79 6.10 -20.53
N PHE A 163 1.98 5.76 -20.03
CA PHE A 163 2.12 5.13 -18.71
C PHE A 163 1.51 5.98 -17.58
N VAL A 164 1.76 7.28 -17.59
CA VAL A 164 1.25 8.19 -16.56
C VAL A 164 -0.27 8.36 -16.68
N GLY A 165 -0.78 8.41 -17.92
CA GLY A 165 -2.21 8.42 -18.20
C GLY A 165 -2.92 7.17 -17.66
N VAL A 166 -2.39 5.98 -17.95
CA VAL A 166 -2.95 4.72 -17.46
C VAL A 166 -2.90 4.65 -15.94
N ARG A 167 -1.77 5.05 -15.32
CA ARG A 167 -1.63 5.04 -13.85
C ARG A 167 -2.62 5.98 -13.15
N GLY A 168 -2.84 7.17 -13.71
CA GLY A 168 -3.83 8.12 -13.18
C GLY A 168 -5.25 7.56 -13.23
N LEU A 169 -5.63 6.98 -14.38
CA LEU A 169 -6.93 6.32 -14.55
C LEU A 169 -7.07 5.11 -13.62
N LEU A 170 -6.01 4.30 -13.45
CA LEU A 170 -5.98 3.16 -12.54
C LEU A 170 -6.31 3.59 -11.11
N LYS A 171 -5.62 4.62 -10.60
CA LYS A 171 -5.86 5.16 -9.26
C LYS A 171 -7.30 5.62 -9.10
N GLN A 172 -7.83 6.36 -10.08
CA GLN A 172 -9.21 6.82 -10.03
C GLN A 172 -10.21 5.65 -9.98
N LYS A 173 -9.99 4.58 -10.76
CA LYS A 173 -10.86 3.40 -10.77
C LYS A 173 -10.80 2.60 -9.48
N ILE A 174 -9.63 2.51 -8.85
CA ILE A 174 -9.48 1.91 -7.51
C ILE A 174 -10.28 2.71 -6.47
N GLU A 175 -10.19 4.04 -6.49
CA GLU A 175 -10.95 4.90 -5.56
C GLU A 175 -12.47 4.88 -5.81
N GLU A 176 -12.90 4.59 -7.05
CA GLU A 176 -14.30 4.39 -7.41
C GLU A 176 -14.83 3.00 -7.03
N GLY A 177 -13.94 2.06 -6.69
CA GLY A 177 -14.30 0.66 -6.45
C GLY A 177 -14.56 -0.16 -7.71
N ASP A 178 -14.25 0.37 -8.91
CA ASP A 178 -14.35 -0.34 -10.19
C ASP A 178 -13.13 -1.23 -10.39
N THR A 179 -13.15 -2.40 -9.73
CA THR A 179 -12.04 -3.36 -9.73
C THR A 179 -11.78 -3.97 -11.09
N ASP A 180 -12.81 -4.17 -11.92
CA ASP A 180 -12.69 -4.82 -13.23
C ASP A 180 -11.95 -3.93 -14.23
N THR A 181 -12.30 -2.64 -14.25
CA THR A 181 -11.56 -1.68 -15.08
C THR A 181 -10.18 -1.42 -14.50
N ALA A 182 -10.05 -1.35 -13.17
CA ALA A 182 -8.76 -1.21 -12.52
C ALA A 182 -7.81 -2.36 -12.88
N LEU A 183 -8.26 -3.62 -12.88
CA LEU A 183 -7.44 -4.77 -13.26
C LEU A 183 -6.88 -4.62 -14.68
N LYS A 184 -7.73 -4.31 -15.66
CA LYS A 184 -7.32 -4.11 -17.06
C LYS A 184 -6.33 -2.94 -17.22
N LEU A 185 -6.52 -1.85 -16.47
CA LEU A 185 -5.60 -0.72 -16.45
C LEU A 185 -4.28 -1.09 -15.79
N ALA A 186 -4.29 -1.90 -14.74
CA ALA A 186 -3.09 -2.39 -14.07
C ALA A 186 -2.28 -3.32 -14.97
N GLU A 187 -2.93 -4.25 -15.69
CA GLU A 187 -2.29 -5.09 -16.72
C GLU A 187 -1.66 -4.25 -17.83
N THR A 188 -2.39 -3.23 -18.31
CA THR A 188 -1.88 -2.30 -19.32
C THR A 188 -0.68 -1.51 -18.79
N ALA A 189 -0.75 -0.98 -17.57
CA ALA A 189 0.36 -0.25 -16.95
C ALA A 189 1.59 -1.15 -16.75
N PHE A 190 1.38 -2.39 -16.34
CA PHE A 190 2.42 -3.40 -16.17
C PHE A 190 3.09 -3.74 -17.50
N GLY A 191 2.31 -3.92 -18.58
CA GLY A 191 2.86 -4.12 -19.92
C GLY A 191 3.70 -2.94 -20.43
N LEU A 192 3.37 -1.70 -20.03
CA LEU A 192 4.12 -0.49 -20.41
C LEU A 192 5.42 -0.32 -19.61
N LYS A 193 5.38 -0.58 -18.29
CA LYS A 193 6.56 -0.50 -17.41
C LYS A 193 6.57 -1.66 -16.40
N PRO A 194 7.07 -2.84 -16.80
CA PRO A 194 7.07 -4.02 -15.93
C PRO A 194 7.93 -3.89 -14.68
N THR A 195 8.87 -2.94 -14.64
CA THR A 195 9.78 -2.69 -13.51
C THR A 195 9.21 -1.75 -12.44
N HIS A 196 8.03 -1.16 -12.66
CA HIS A 196 7.45 -0.19 -11.74
C HIS A 196 6.78 -0.89 -10.54
N GLU A 197 7.40 -0.79 -9.36
CA GLU A 197 7.00 -1.54 -8.15
C GLU A 197 5.54 -1.31 -7.74
N GLU A 198 5.08 -0.06 -7.62
CA GLU A 198 3.70 0.25 -7.22
C GLU A 198 2.65 -0.38 -8.16
N VAL A 199 2.98 -0.50 -9.46
CA VAL A 199 2.06 -1.11 -10.45
C VAL A 199 2.06 -2.62 -10.29
N GLN A 200 3.21 -3.23 -10.01
CA GLN A 200 3.30 -4.66 -9.70
C GLN A 200 2.49 -5.00 -8.43
N ASP A 201 2.62 -4.20 -7.37
CA ASP A 201 1.90 -4.43 -6.11
C ASP A 201 0.39 -4.24 -6.28
N THR A 202 -0.01 -3.18 -6.98
CA THR A 202 -1.42 -2.93 -7.30
C THR A 202 -2.01 -4.05 -8.16
N LEU A 203 -1.29 -4.48 -9.20
CA LEU A 203 -1.74 -5.57 -10.07
C LEU A 203 -1.86 -6.89 -9.29
N LEU A 204 -0.86 -7.22 -8.47
CA LEU A 204 -0.88 -8.43 -7.63
C LEU A 204 -2.07 -8.42 -6.66
N GLN A 205 -2.36 -7.28 -6.05
CA GLN A 205 -3.50 -7.10 -5.14
C GLN A 205 -4.85 -7.25 -5.87
N LEU A 206 -4.99 -6.64 -7.06
CA LEU A 206 -6.20 -6.76 -7.86
C LEU A 206 -6.41 -8.20 -8.37
N GLN A 207 -5.36 -8.86 -8.86
CA GLN A 207 -5.42 -10.25 -9.31
C GLN A 207 -5.78 -11.20 -8.17
N ALA A 208 -5.14 -11.04 -6.99
CA ALA A 208 -5.48 -11.85 -5.82
C ALA A 208 -6.90 -11.57 -5.31
N GLY A 209 -7.40 -10.34 -5.44
CA GLY A 209 -8.78 -9.98 -5.10
C GLY A 209 -9.83 -10.59 -6.05
N GLN A 210 -9.49 -10.77 -7.33
CA GLN A 210 -10.36 -11.41 -8.33
C GLN A 210 -10.14 -12.91 -8.48
N ALA A 211 -9.32 -13.53 -7.62
CA ALA A 211 -8.93 -14.93 -7.72
C ALA A 211 -8.24 -15.31 -9.05
N ASP A 212 -7.60 -14.34 -9.73
CA ASP A 212 -6.72 -14.61 -10.88
C ASP A 212 -5.34 -15.08 -10.39
N TRP A 213 -5.30 -16.29 -9.84
CA TRP A 213 -4.08 -16.86 -9.23
C TRP A 213 -2.96 -17.07 -10.26
N LYS A 214 -3.31 -17.49 -11.48
CA LYS A 214 -2.34 -17.70 -12.56
C LYS A 214 -1.71 -16.37 -12.99
N GLY A 215 -2.50 -15.32 -13.14
CA GLY A 215 -2.01 -13.97 -13.39
C GLY A 215 -1.15 -13.44 -12.24
N ALA A 216 -1.61 -13.60 -10.99
CA ALA A 216 -0.87 -13.19 -9.79
C ALA A 216 0.52 -13.85 -9.71
N ARG A 217 0.61 -15.17 -9.97
CA ARG A 217 1.89 -15.91 -10.00
C ARG A 217 2.80 -15.41 -11.14
N ALA A 218 2.25 -15.07 -12.31
CA ALA A 218 3.03 -14.49 -13.41
C ALA A 218 3.60 -13.11 -13.04
N THR A 219 2.79 -12.24 -12.44
CA THR A 219 3.21 -10.92 -11.92
C THR A 219 4.29 -11.06 -10.84
N LEU A 220 4.12 -12.00 -9.91
CA LEU A 220 5.11 -12.29 -8.86
C LEU A 220 6.45 -12.78 -9.43
N ASN A 221 6.42 -13.64 -10.45
CA ASN A 221 7.61 -14.09 -11.17
C ASN A 221 8.31 -12.95 -11.92
N ALA A 222 7.57 -12.02 -12.50
CA ALA A 222 8.15 -10.84 -13.10
C ALA A 222 8.79 -9.90 -12.05
N LYS A 223 8.17 -9.75 -10.87
CA LYS A 223 8.74 -9.00 -9.74
C LYS A 223 10.05 -9.62 -9.25
N LEU A 224 10.19 -10.95 -9.25
CA LEU A 224 11.46 -11.64 -8.96
C LEU A 224 12.52 -11.38 -10.05
N LYS A 225 12.14 -11.37 -11.33
CA LYS A 225 13.07 -11.18 -12.46
C LYS A 225 13.58 -9.75 -12.59
N HIS A 226 12.71 -8.77 -12.35
CA HIS A 226 12.93 -7.37 -12.66
C HIS A 226 13.03 -6.45 -11.43
N GLY A 227 12.65 -6.94 -10.25
CA GLY A 227 12.61 -6.18 -9.01
C GLY A 227 13.59 -6.69 -7.95
N SER A 228 13.48 -6.13 -6.75
CA SER A 228 14.30 -6.39 -5.57
C SER A 228 13.72 -7.46 -4.63
N LEU A 229 12.81 -8.32 -5.12
CA LEU A 229 12.12 -9.29 -4.26
C LEU A 229 13.07 -10.44 -3.84
N PRO A 230 13.27 -10.66 -2.53
CA PRO A 230 14.06 -11.79 -2.05
C PRO A 230 13.46 -13.13 -2.50
N ARG A 231 14.32 -14.10 -2.85
CA ARG A 231 13.89 -15.42 -3.32
C ARG A 231 13.01 -16.17 -2.31
N ASP A 232 13.29 -16.02 -1.02
CA ASP A 232 12.51 -16.69 0.03
C ASP A 232 11.10 -16.10 0.15
N LEU A 233 10.98 -14.76 0.05
CA LEU A 233 9.69 -14.08 0.04
C LEU A 233 8.88 -14.41 -1.22
N HIS A 234 9.54 -14.51 -2.38
CA HIS A 234 8.91 -15.01 -3.61
C HIS A 234 8.34 -16.42 -3.41
N ARG A 235 9.14 -17.36 -2.91
CA ARG A 235 8.69 -18.75 -2.66
C ARG A 235 7.51 -18.82 -1.70
N ARG A 236 7.53 -18.05 -0.62
CA ARG A 236 6.43 -17.98 0.34
C ARG A 236 5.15 -17.42 -0.30
N ARG A 237 5.23 -16.32 -1.04
CA ARG A 237 4.07 -15.73 -1.72
C ARG A 237 3.53 -16.64 -2.82
N ASP A 238 4.40 -17.32 -3.57
CA ASP A 238 4.01 -18.30 -4.58
C ASP A 238 3.27 -19.49 -3.94
N ALA A 239 3.73 -19.96 -2.77
CA ALA A 239 3.04 -20.98 -1.98
C ALA A 239 1.64 -20.54 -1.54
N ILE A 240 1.47 -19.28 -1.14
CA ILE A 240 0.18 -18.73 -0.71
C ILE A 240 -0.80 -18.62 -1.89
N LEU A 241 -0.32 -18.16 -3.04
CA LEU A 241 -1.14 -18.10 -4.25
C LEU A 241 -1.54 -19.50 -4.73
N ALA A 242 -0.60 -20.47 -4.70
CA ALA A 242 -0.91 -21.86 -5.00
C ALA A 242 -1.92 -22.46 -3.99
N LEU A 243 -1.80 -22.13 -2.71
CA LEU A 243 -2.76 -22.57 -1.69
C LEU A 243 -4.16 -21.99 -1.93
N ALA A 244 -4.25 -20.73 -2.32
CA ALA A 244 -5.51 -20.09 -2.69
C ALA A 244 -6.13 -20.76 -3.93
N GLU A 245 -5.33 -20.99 -4.97
CA GLU A 245 -5.74 -21.71 -6.17
C GLU A 245 -6.25 -23.11 -5.84
N ALA A 246 -5.55 -23.86 -4.98
CA ALA A 246 -5.99 -25.18 -4.54
C ALA A 246 -7.35 -25.14 -3.82
N ARG A 247 -7.60 -24.10 -3.00
CA ARG A 247 -8.88 -23.93 -2.26
C ARG A 247 -10.03 -23.66 -3.22
N ASP A 248 -9.83 -22.82 -4.22
CA ASP A 248 -10.88 -22.50 -5.20
C ASP A 248 -11.18 -23.70 -6.10
N ILE A 249 -10.15 -24.41 -6.57
CA ILE A 249 -10.32 -25.64 -7.38
C ILE A 249 -11.04 -26.73 -6.56
N ALA A 250 -10.75 -26.85 -5.26
CA ALA A 250 -11.45 -27.78 -4.38
C ALA A 250 -12.94 -27.43 -4.23
N ALA A 251 -13.28 -26.14 -4.18
CA ALA A 251 -14.67 -25.68 -4.12
C ALA A 251 -15.45 -25.99 -5.41
N GLU A 252 -14.77 -26.07 -6.56
CA GLU A 252 -15.34 -26.45 -7.85
C GLU A 252 -15.51 -27.98 -8.03
N ASN A 253 -15.22 -28.79 -7.00
CA ASN A 253 -15.23 -30.26 -7.00
C ASN A 253 -14.18 -30.94 -7.90
N SER A 254 -13.15 -30.22 -8.33
CA SER A 254 -12.03 -30.76 -9.11
C SER A 254 -10.93 -31.32 -8.19
N THR A 255 -11.10 -32.58 -7.75
CA THR A 255 -10.30 -33.13 -6.63
C THR A 255 -8.83 -33.41 -6.96
N ILE A 256 -8.46 -33.80 -8.18
CA ILE A 256 -7.07 -34.16 -8.50
C ILE A 256 -6.18 -32.92 -8.61
N GLU A 257 -6.60 -31.92 -9.39
CA GLU A 257 -5.85 -30.68 -9.57
C GLU A 257 -5.69 -29.93 -8.24
N ALA A 258 -6.75 -29.86 -7.41
CA ALA A 258 -6.67 -29.28 -6.07
C ALA A 258 -5.62 -29.97 -5.19
N LYS A 259 -5.53 -31.31 -5.26
CA LYS A 259 -4.53 -32.09 -4.51
C LYS A 259 -3.11 -31.78 -4.96
N GLU A 260 -2.85 -31.78 -6.27
CA GLU A 260 -1.53 -31.48 -6.82
C GLU A 260 -1.08 -30.07 -6.44
N THR A 261 -1.97 -29.09 -6.57
CA THR A 261 -1.70 -27.69 -6.22
C THR A 261 -1.48 -27.50 -4.73
N ALA A 262 -2.26 -28.17 -3.86
CA ALA A 262 -2.05 -28.13 -2.40
C ALA A 262 -0.69 -28.73 -2.00
N ILE A 263 -0.29 -29.84 -2.62
CA ILE A 263 1.03 -30.46 -2.39
C ILE A 263 2.14 -29.55 -2.90
N GLU A 264 1.96 -28.88 -4.04
CA GLU A 264 2.90 -27.88 -4.56
C GLU A 264 3.06 -26.72 -3.58
N ALA A 265 1.97 -26.15 -3.07
CA ALA A 265 1.98 -25.06 -2.10
C ALA A 265 2.81 -25.42 -0.86
N ASN A 266 2.58 -26.59 -0.28
CA ASN A 266 3.36 -27.06 0.87
C ASN A 266 4.83 -27.36 0.51
N ARG A 267 5.13 -27.81 -0.71
CA ARG A 267 6.52 -28.00 -1.16
C ARG A 267 7.26 -26.66 -1.29
N LEU A 268 6.58 -25.61 -1.74
CA LEU A 268 7.13 -24.26 -1.86
C LEU A 268 7.37 -23.61 -0.49
N SER A 269 6.46 -23.83 0.47
CA SER A 269 6.59 -23.35 1.85
C SER A 269 6.14 -24.40 2.87
N PRO A 270 7.04 -25.32 3.30
CA PRO A 270 6.71 -26.40 4.24
C PRO A 270 6.33 -25.95 5.67
N HIS A 271 6.62 -24.69 5.99
CA HIS A 271 6.34 -24.08 7.29
C HIS A 271 5.02 -23.31 7.31
N LEU A 272 4.38 -23.14 6.15
CA LEU A 272 3.06 -22.51 6.05
C LEU A 272 2.00 -23.51 6.53
N VAL A 273 1.57 -23.36 7.78
CA VAL A 273 0.56 -24.19 8.43
C VAL A 273 -0.64 -24.54 7.54
N PRO A 274 -1.36 -23.58 6.93
CA PRO A 274 -2.54 -23.90 6.14
C PRO A 274 -2.21 -24.70 4.87
N ALA A 275 -1.01 -24.53 4.28
CA ALA A 275 -0.56 -25.36 3.17
C ALA A 275 -0.25 -26.79 3.62
N ALA A 276 0.39 -26.94 4.79
CA ALA A 276 0.67 -28.25 5.36
C ALA A 276 -0.61 -29.02 5.73
N VAL A 277 -1.62 -28.33 6.27
CA VAL A 277 -2.95 -28.89 6.59
C VAL A 277 -3.64 -29.37 5.32
N MET A 278 -3.71 -28.51 4.28
CA MET A 278 -4.39 -28.87 3.03
C MET A 278 -3.67 -30.00 2.28
N ALA A 279 -2.33 -29.98 2.25
CA ALA A 279 -1.56 -31.08 1.67
C ALA A 279 -1.72 -32.39 2.47
N ALA A 280 -1.83 -32.31 3.80
CA ALA A 280 -2.09 -33.49 4.61
C ALA A 280 -3.49 -34.08 4.35
N GLN A 281 -4.53 -33.24 4.21
CA GLN A 281 -5.86 -33.67 3.82
C GLN A 281 -5.85 -34.36 2.45
N ALA A 282 -5.17 -33.77 1.46
CA ALA A 282 -4.97 -34.38 0.15
C ALA A 282 -4.34 -35.77 0.23
N TYR A 283 -3.32 -35.96 1.07
CA TYR A 283 -2.70 -37.27 1.30
C TYR A 283 -3.58 -38.24 2.08
N ILE A 284 -4.44 -37.77 3.00
CA ILE A 284 -5.38 -38.61 3.73
C ILE A 284 -6.42 -39.18 2.78
N GLU A 285 -6.98 -38.34 1.91
CA GLU A 285 -7.96 -38.76 0.89
C GLU A 285 -7.37 -39.76 -0.12
N ASP A 286 -6.07 -39.67 -0.39
CA ASP A 286 -5.33 -40.62 -1.23
C ASP A 286 -4.94 -41.92 -0.49
N GLY A 287 -5.21 -42.01 0.82
CA GLY A 287 -4.77 -43.14 1.67
C GLY A 287 -3.28 -43.13 1.99
N SER A 288 -2.56 -42.09 1.57
CA SER A 288 -1.12 -41.87 1.73
C SER A 288 -0.74 -41.36 3.14
N LYS A 289 -1.17 -42.08 4.20
CA LYS A 289 -1.00 -41.70 5.62
C LYS A 289 0.44 -41.34 6.03
N ARG A 290 1.43 -42.02 5.45
CA ARG A 290 2.86 -41.75 5.69
C ARG A 290 3.27 -40.36 5.21
N TYR A 291 2.73 -39.91 4.09
CA TYR A 291 3.00 -38.59 3.53
C TYR A 291 2.32 -37.50 4.35
N ALA A 292 1.04 -37.69 4.72
CA ALA A 292 0.31 -36.79 5.62
C ALA A 292 1.05 -36.59 6.95
N THR A 293 1.47 -37.69 7.59
CA THR A 293 2.25 -37.65 8.83
C THR A 293 3.54 -36.85 8.70
N ARG A 294 4.24 -37.01 7.57
CA ARG A 294 5.53 -36.33 7.34
C ARG A 294 5.36 -34.82 7.17
N VAL A 295 4.36 -34.39 6.39
CA VAL A 295 4.07 -32.97 6.18
C VAL A 295 3.69 -32.29 7.48
N ILE A 296 2.76 -32.89 8.25
CA ILE A 296 2.33 -32.33 9.54
C ILE A 296 3.48 -32.23 10.53
N ARG A 297 4.29 -33.29 10.70
CA ARG A 297 5.44 -33.25 11.60
C ARG A 297 6.43 -32.14 11.21
N LYS A 298 6.64 -31.92 9.91
CA LYS A 298 7.56 -30.88 9.44
C LYS A 298 7.07 -29.47 9.76
N ALA A 299 5.78 -29.20 9.56
CA ALA A 299 5.17 -27.91 9.91
C ALA A 299 5.11 -27.69 11.43
N TRP A 300 4.84 -28.77 12.19
CA TRP A 300 4.79 -28.73 13.65
C TRP A 300 6.15 -28.38 14.27
N GLU A 301 7.26 -28.88 13.71
CA GLU A 301 8.62 -28.52 14.16
C GLU A 301 8.89 -27.01 14.13
N SER A 302 8.28 -26.28 13.19
CA SER A 302 8.44 -24.83 13.07
C SER A 302 7.40 -24.05 13.86
N GLN A 303 6.12 -24.44 13.78
CA GLN A 303 5.01 -23.71 14.36
C GLN A 303 3.91 -24.70 14.75
N PRO A 304 3.92 -25.21 16.00
CA PRO A 304 2.81 -25.99 16.53
C PRO A 304 1.51 -25.19 16.45
N HIS A 305 0.46 -25.80 15.89
CA HIS A 305 -0.80 -25.11 15.57
C HIS A 305 -2.00 -26.05 15.75
N PRO A 306 -3.16 -25.58 16.24
CA PRO A 306 -4.35 -26.43 16.45
C PRO A 306 -4.80 -27.15 15.18
N ASP A 307 -4.81 -26.47 14.03
CA ASP A 307 -5.17 -27.10 12.75
C ASP A 307 -4.24 -28.25 12.34
N LEU A 308 -2.95 -28.21 12.69
CA LEU A 308 -2.03 -29.32 12.46
C LEU A 308 -2.38 -30.51 13.37
N ALA A 309 -2.76 -30.26 14.62
CA ALA A 309 -3.22 -31.30 15.53
C ALA A 309 -4.52 -31.95 15.04
N ALA A 310 -5.48 -31.15 14.58
CA ALA A 310 -6.73 -31.64 13.99
C ALA A 310 -6.46 -32.47 12.72
N ALA A 311 -5.61 -31.98 11.81
CA ALA A 311 -5.20 -32.73 10.63
C ALA A 311 -4.46 -34.02 10.98
N TYR A 312 -3.65 -34.01 12.05
CA TYR A 312 -2.99 -35.22 12.54
C TYR A 312 -3.99 -36.23 13.08
N ALA A 313 -5.00 -35.78 13.84
CA ALA A 313 -6.07 -36.65 14.32
C ALA A 313 -6.81 -37.33 13.16
N ALA A 314 -7.11 -36.59 12.09
CA ALA A 314 -7.83 -37.06 10.91
C ALA A 314 -7.13 -38.17 10.11
N ILE A 315 -5.82 -38.40 10.30
CA ILE A 315 -5.09 -39.50 9.64
C ILE A 315 -5.64 -40.88 10.05
N GLU A 316 -6.09 -41.01 11.30
CA GLU A 316 -6.60 -42.23 11.89
C GLU A 316 -7.85 -41.91 12.74
N PRO A 317 -9.04 -41.83 12.12
CA PRO A 317 -10.27 -41.43 12.80
C PRO A 317 -10.74 -42.48 13.84
N ASP A 318 -10.50 -43.76 13.56
CA ASP A 318 -11.03 -44.89 14.33
C ASP A 318 -10.13 -45.32 15.52
N GLU A 319 -9.11 -44.54 15.87
CA GLU A 319 -8.24 -44.81 17.02
C GLU A 319 -8.97 -44.62 18.35
N THR A 320 -8.69 -45.52 19.31
CA THR A 320 -9.07 -45.29 20.71
C THR A 320 -8.29 -44.12 21.31
N PRO A 321 -8.76 -43.47 22.40
CA PRO A 321 -8.04 -42.38 23.05
C PRO A 321 -6.58 -42.74 23.41
N ASP A 322 -6.34 -43.94 23.94
CA ASP A 322 -4.98 -44.43 24.26
C ASP A 322 -4.08 -44.61 23.02
N GLN A 323 -4.64 -45.13 21.92
CA GLN A 323 -3.90 -45.28 20.66
C GLN A 323 -3.53 -43.92 20.08
N ARG A 324 -4.47 -42.97 20.12
CA ARG A 324 -4.26 -41.59 19.68
C ARG A 324 -3.17 -40.91 20.50
N LEU A 325 -3.20 -41.02 21.84
CA LEU A 325 -2.14 -40.51 22.72
C LEU A 325 -0.76 -41.08 22.37
N LYS A 326 -0.66 -42.41 22.17
CA LYS A 326 0.61 -43.06 21.76
C LYS A 326 1.14 -42.53 20.44
N ARG A 327 0.26 -42.22 19.47
CA ARG A 327 0.66 -41.65 18.19
C ARG A 327 1.08 -40.18 18.32
N PHE A 328 0.29 -39.37 19.02
CA PHE A 328 0.57 -37.95 19.29
C PHE A 328 1.82 -37.72 20.14
N ALA A 329 2.23 -38.68 20.97
CA ALA A 329 3.50 -38.61 21.69
C ALA A 329 4.72 -38.37 20.77
N LYS A 330 4.65 -38.78 19.50
CA LYS A 330 5.70 -38.49 18.49
C LYS A 330 5.72 -37.03 18.04
N LEU A 331 4.58 -36.35 18.13
CA LEU A 331 4.41 -34.94 17.78
C LEU A 331 4.84 -34.06 18.97
N PHE A 332 4.40 -34.39 20.19
CA PHE A 332 4.77 -33.65 21.41
C PHE A 332 6.28 -33.66 21.69
N LYS A 333 6.97 -34.76 21.39
CA LYS A 333 8.44 -34.85 21.48
C LYS A 333 9.20 -33.82 20.64
N LEU A 334 8.58 -33.26 19.59
CA LEU A 334 9.21 -32.25 18.73
C LEU A 334 9.17 -30.86 19.36
N SER A 335 8.19 -30.59 20.23
CA SER A 335 7.95 -29.26 20.81
C SER A 335 7.35 -29.35 22.23
N PRO A 336 8.03 -30.01 23.18
CA PRO A 336 7.46 -30.35 24.49
C PRO A 336 7.07 -29.12 25.33
N ASP A 337 7.79 -28.01 25.18
CA ASP A 337 7.57 -26.81 25.98
C ASP A 337 6.55 -25.84 25.36
N HIS A 338 6.16 -26.05 24.09
CA HIS A 338 5.29 -25.12 23.38
C HIS A 338 3.87 -25.13 23.97
N PRO A 339 3.23 -23.96 24.20
CA PRO A 339 1.89 -23.90 24.79
C PRO A 339 0.87 -24.74 24.03
N GLU A 340 0.84 -24.66 22.70
CA GLU A 340 -0.08 -25.45 21.88
C GLU A 340 0.10 -26.96 22.06
N ALA A 341 1.33 -27.46 22.24
CA ALA A 341 1.57 -28.89 22.46
C ALA A 341 0.98 -29.35 23.79
N LYS A 342 1.13 -28.55 24.85
CA LYS A 342 0.57 -28.80 26.19
C LYS A 342 -0.95 -28.76 26.19
N LEU A 343 -1.56 -27.81 25.47
CA LEU A 343 -3.01 -27.71 25.33
C LEU A 343 -3.59 -28.95 24.63
N VAL A 344 -3.00 -29.34 23.49
CA VAL A 344 -3.44 -30.53 22.74
C VAL A 344 -3.20 -31.81 23.55
N GLU A 345 -2.08 -31.94 24.26
CA GLU A 345 -1.82 -33.09 25.12
C GLU A 345 -2.86 -33.18 26.25
N ALA A 346 -3.18 -32.07 26.92
CA ALA A 346 -4.20 -32.04 27.97
C ALA A 346 -5.59 -32.42 27.43
N GLU A 347 -5.99 -31.93 26.26
CA GLU A 347 -7.26 -32.30 25.61
C GLU A 347 -7.33 -33.80 25.28
N LEU A 348 -6.23 -34.38 24.77
CA LEU A 348 -6.19 -35.82 24.49
C LEU A 348 -6.22 -36.67 25.77
N GLN A 349 -5.60 -36.21 26.86
CA GLN A 349 -5.66 -36.90 28.15
C GLN A 349 -7.06 -36.82 28.78
N ILE A 350 -7.75 -35.68 28.63
CA ILE A 350 -9.17 -35.55 29.01
C ILE A 350 -10.02 -36.55 28.22
N ALA A 351 -9.79 -36.68 26.91
CA ALA A 351 -10.50 -37.64 26.07
C ALA A 351 -10.21 -39.11 26.43
N ALA A 352 -9.08 -39.37 27.08
CA ALA A 352 -8.72 -40.69 27.64
C ALA A 352 -9.15 -40.85 29.11
N GLU A 353 -9.86 -39.88 29.68
CA GLU A 353 -10.32 -39.84 31.08
C GLU A 353 -9.18 -39.89 32.13
N ASP A 354 -7.93 -39.64 31.75
CA ASP A 354 -6.79 -39.49 32.67
C ASP A 354 -6.62 -38.02 33.07
N PHE A 355 -7.51 -37.55 33.96
CA PHE A 355 -7.50 -36.17 34.46
C PHE A 355 -6.19 -35.81 35.21
N PRO A 356 -5.56 -36.69 36.02
CA PRO A 356 -4.25 -36.42 36.61
C PRO A 356 -3.15 -36.21 35.57
N ALA A 357 -3.13 -36.97 34.46
CA ALA A 357 -2.21 -36.73 33.36
C ALA A 357 -2.53 -35.45 32.60
N ALA A 358 -3.81 -35.16 32.35
CA ALA A 358 -4.23 -33.91 31.71
C ALA A 358 -3.76 -32.68 32.50
N ARG A 359 -3.87 -32.70 33.83
CA ARG A 359 -3.39 -31.64 34.72
C ARG A 359 -1.87 -31.44 34.62
N ARG A 360 -1.11 -32.54 34.59
CA ARG A 360 0.35 -32.51 34.42
C ARG A 360 0.77 -31.98 33.06
N ALA A 361 0.05 -32.36 32.00
CA ALA A 361 0.30 -31.89 30.63
C ALA A 361 0.01 -30.39 30.47
N LEU A 362 -1.12 -29.91 31.00
CA LEU A 362 -1.46 -28.48 31.01
C LEU A 362 -0.44 -27.64 31.79
N GLY A 363 0.13 -28.21 32.86
CA GLY A 363 1.13 -27.57 33.69
C GLY A 363 0.59 -26.28 34.31
N THR A 364 1.38 -25.21 34.24
CA THR A 364 1.03 -23.89 34.81
C THR A 364 0.39 -22.94 33.78
N LEU A 365 0.02 -23.41 32.58
CA LEU A 365 -0.45 -22.51 31.51
C LEU A 365 -1.68 -21.68 31.92
N ALA A 366 -2.62 -22.30 32.64
CA ALA A 366 -3.83 -21.62 33.16
C ALA A 366 -3.52 -20.52 34.20
N GLU A 367 -2.28 -20.42 34.67
CA GLU A 367 -1.81 -19.45 35.66
C GLU A 367 -0.87 -18.42 35.02
N THR A 368 0.12 -18.88 34.23
CA THR A 368 1.18 -18.03 33.67
C THR A 368 0.79 -17.32 32.37
N ALA A 369 -0.06 -17.95 31.56
CA ALA A 369 -0.52 -17.40 30.29
C ALA A 369 -1.99 -17.79 30.04
N PRO A 370 -2.92 -17.34 30.91
CA PRO A 370 -4.31 -17.75 30.84
C PRO A 370 -4.99 -17.21 29.58
N ASP A 371 -5.57 -18.12 28.83
CA ASP A 371 -6.48 -17.84 27.74
C ASP A 371 -7.77 -18.65 27.92
N ALA A 372 -8.79 -18.36 27.12
CA ALA A 372 -10.08 -19.02 27.19
C ALA A 372 -9.94 -20.54 27.06
N ARG A 373 -9.02 -21.03 26.22
CA ARG A 373 -8.81 -22.46 25.98
C ARG A 373 -8.16 -23.17 27.17
N SER A 374 -7.04 -22.67 27.69
CA SER A 374 -6.34 -23.23 28.86
C SER A 374 -7.23 -23.25 30.11
N LEU A 375 -8.02 -22.20 30.35
CA LEU A 375 -8.95 -22.15 31.48
C LEU A 375 -10.13 -23.10 31.31
N THR A 376 -10.65 -23.27 30.08
CA THR A 376 -11.70 -24.24 29.78
C THR A 376 -11.20 -25.68 29.95
N ILE A 377 -9.96 -25.97 29.52
CA ILE A 377 -9.30 -27.26 29.75
C ILE A 377 -9.16 -27.51 31.25
N MET A 378 -8.71 -26.51 32.04
CA MET A 378 -8.63 -26.66 33.50
C MET A 378 -10.00 -26.94 34.12
N ALA A 379 -11.05 -26.24 33.69
CA ALA A 379 -12.41 -26.50 34.15
C ALA A 379 -12.88 -27.93 33.84
N ALA A 380 -12.53 -28.46 32.66
CA ALA A 380 -12.83 -29.83 32.26
C ALA A 380 -12.05 -30.86 33.11
N ILE A 381 -10.78 -30.58 33.42
CA ILE A 381 -9.95 -31.41 34.31
C ILE A 381 -10.57 -31.48 35.71
N GLU A 382 -10.93 -30.33 36.29
CA GLU A 382 -11.51 -30.28 37.65
C GLU A 382 -12.86 -31.00 37.72
N ARG A 383 -13.70 -30.82 36.71
CA ARG A 383 -14.97 -31.55 36.61
C ARG A 383 -14.74 -33.06 36.56
N GLY A 384 -13.83 -33.52 35.71
CA GLY A 384 -13.50 -34.94 35.58
C GLY A 384 -12.85 -35.54 36.83
N ALA A 385 -12.07 -34.74 37.57
CA ALA A 385 -11.47 -35.13 38.84
C ALA A 385 -12.48 -35.16 40.02
N GLY A 386 -13.73 -34.75 39.81
CA GLY A 386 -14.78 -34.74 40.84
C GLY A 386 -14.76 -33.51 41.75
N ALA A 387 -14.21 -32.38 41.29
CA ALA A 387 -14.27 -31.12 42.04
C ALA A 387 -15.71 -30.59 42.12
N ASN A 388 -15.98 -29.78 43.15
CA ASN A 388 -17.28 -29.12 43.35
C ASN A 388 -17.63 -28.20 42.16
N ASP A 389 -18.92 -28.09 41.84
CA ASP A 389 -19.41 -27.31 40.71
C ASP A 389 -19.05 -25.81 40.82
N THR A 390 -18.88 -25.30 42.04
CA THR A 390 -18.40 -23.94 42.31
C THR A 390 -16.99 -23.68 41.77
N VAL A 391 -16.08 -24.65 41.91
CA VAL A 391 -14.71 -24.56 41.39
C VAL A 391 -14.74 -24.56 39.86
N VAL A 392 -15.53 -25.44 39.26
CA VAL A 392 -15.69 -25.53 37.79
C VAL A 392 -16.27 -24.24 37.23
N LYS A 393 -17.34 -23.71 37.85
CA LYS A 393 -17.93 -22.40 37.50
C LYS A 393 -16.94 -21.26 37.66
N GLY A 394 -16.10 -21.28 38.69
CA GLY A 394 -15.03 -20.28 38.89
C GLY A 394 -14.05 -20.25 37.72
N TRP A 395 -13.60 -21.42 37.25
CA TRP A 395 -12.72 -21.51 36.07
C TRP A 395 -13.41 -21.05 34.78
N LEU A 396 -14.67 -21.45 34.57
CA LEU A 396 -15.43 -21.03 33.38
C LEU A 396 -15.71 -19.52 33.38
N ALA A 397 -16.02 -18.92 34.54
CA ALA A 397 -16.19 -17.47 34.66
C ALA A 397 -14.90 -16.72 34.30
N ARG A 398 -13.74 -17.22 34.73
CA ARG A 398 -12.44 -16.69 34.30
C ARG A 398 -12.20 -16.86 32.81
N ALA A 399 -12.60 -17.99 32.22
CA ALA A 399 -12.43 -18.26 30.79
C ALA A 399 -13.20 -17.27 29.91
N VAL A 400 -14.40 -16.84 30.32
CA VAL A 400 -15.22 -15.86 29.59
C VAL A 400 -14.55 -14.48 29.52
N ALA A 401 -13.86 -14.07 30.58
CA ALA A 401 -13.15 -12.79 30.64
C ALA A 401 -11.72 -12.85 30.08
N ALA A 402 -11.19 -14.05 29.81
CA ALA A 402 -9.84 -14.23 29.32
C ALA A 402 -9.70 -13.93 27.82
N ALA A 403 -8.46 -13.66 27.39
CA ALA A 403 -8.14 -13.56 25.97
C ALA A 403 -8.49 -14.87 25.25
N ARG A 404 -8.91 -14.80 23.98
CA ARG A 404 -9.28 -16.00 23.19
C ARG A 404 -8.08 -16.88 22.80
N GLY A 405 -6.86 -16.45 23.10
CA GLY A 405 -5.62 -17.06 22.64
C GLY A 405 -5.18 -16.55 21.26
N PRO A 406 -4.23 -17.24 20.61
CA PRO A 406 -3.74 -16.87 19.30
C PRO A 406 -4.84 -16.94 18.23
N GLN A 407 -4.83 -15.97 17.31
CA GLN A 407 -5.74 -15.88 16.17
C GLN A 407 -4.94 -15.45 14.93
N TRP A 408 -5.54 -15.57 13.74
CA TRP A 408 -4.96 -15.00 12.52
C TRP A 408 -5.11 -13.48 12.54
N ILE A 409 -4.01 -12.75 12.49
CA ILE A 409 -4.00 -11.29 12.58
C ILE A 409 -3.19 -10.73 11.43
N CYS A 410 -3.75 -9.76 10.72
CA CYS A 410 -3.03 -9.04 9.69
C CYS A 410 -1.94 -8.15 10.31
N GLU A 411 -0.68 -8.37 9.96
CA GLU A 411 0.44 -7.54 10.42
C GLU A 411 0.31 -6.07 9.96
N ASN A 412 -0.30 -5.83 8.80
CA ASN A 412 -0.42 -4.49 8.21
C ASN A 412 -1.51 -3.63 8.88
N CYS A 413 -2.70 -4.19 9.15
CA CYS A 413 -3.85 -3.42 9.66
C CYS A 413 -4.43 -3.92 10.99
N GLN A 414 -3.85 -4.97 11.59
CA GLN A 414 -4.29 -5.59 12.85
C GLN A 414 -5.71 -6.19 12.81
N HIS A 415 -6.32 -6.33 11.63
CA HIS A 415 -7.60 -7.00 11.48
C HIS A 415 -7.49 -8.49 11.86
N ILE A 416 -8.45 -8.96 12.66
CA ILE A 416 -8.51 -10.34 13.16
C ILE A 416 -9.34 -11.18 12.19
N HIS A 417 -8.81 -12.34 11.83
CA HIS A 417 -9.42 -13.33 10.96
C HIS A 417 -9.76 -14.60 11.76
N HIS A 418 -10.92 -15.19 11.48
CA HIS A 418 -11.32 -16.49 12.05
C HIS A 418 -10.61 -17.66 11.36
N GLU A 419 -10.51 -17.59 10.04
CA GLU A 419 -9.82 -18.58 9.20
C GLU A 419 -8.67 -17.90 8.45
N TRP A 420 -7.65 -18.68 8.11
CA TRP A 420 -6.60 -18.20 7.24
C TRP A 420 -7.15 -17.87 5.85
N ALA A 421 -6.68 -16.75 5.29
CA ALA A 421 -6.96 -16.28 3.94
C ALA A 421 -5.68 -15.78 3.26
N PRO A 422 -5.57 -15.85 1.92
CA PRO A 422 -4.39 -15.38 1.19
C PRO A 422 -4.24 -13.85 1.23
N THR A 423 -5.36 -13.13 1.39
CA THR A 423 -5.45 -11.68 1.48
C THR A 423 -6.20 -11.26 2.75
N CYS A 424 -5.82 -10.12 3.31
CA CYS A 424 -6.56 -9.54 4.43
C CYS A 424 -7.95 -9.06 3.97
N ALA A 425 -9.00 -9.37 4.73
CA ALA A 425 -10.37 -8.99 4.39
C ALA A 425 -10.63 -7.48 4.53
N HIS A 426 -9.78 -6.78 5.27
CA HIS A 426 -9.91 -5.34 5.52
C HIS A 426 -9.02 -4.48 4.62
N CYS A 427 -7.71 -4.78 4.57
CA CYS A 427 -6.75 -3.98 3.80
C CYS A 427 -6.34 -4.60 2.45
N HIS A 428 -6.82 -5.83 2.15
CA HIS A 428 -6.52 -6.58 0.93
C HIS A 428 -5.03 -6.87 0.67
N ALA A 429 -4.16 -6.65 1.67
CA ALA A 429 -2.75 -6.99 1.56
C ALA A 429 -2.54 -8.51 1.51
N VAL A 430 -1.68 -8.96 0.59
CA VAL A 430 -1.31 -10.37 0.38
C VAL A 430 -0.22 -10.79 1.37
N ASP A 431 -0.28 -12.01 1.90
CA ASP A 431 0.76 -12.59 2.79
C ASP A 431 1.05 -11.74 4.04
N THR A 432 0.00 -11.32 4.74
CA THR A 432 0.12 -10.51 5.97
C THR A 432 -0.48 -11.17 7.21
N LEU A 433 -1.11 -12.33 7.08
CA LEU A 433 -1.76 -13.00 8.21
C LEU A 433 -0.73 -13.81 9.01
N GLU A 434 -0.64 -13.50 10.30
CA GLU A 434 0.24 -14.17 11.27
C GLU A 434 -0.59 -14.79 12.40
N TRP A 435 -0.22 -15.97 12.88
CA TRP A 435 -0.87 -16.63 14.00
C TRP A 435 -0.26 -16.17 15.33
N ARG A 436 -0.96 -15.28 16.05
CA ARG A 436 -0.46 -14.68 17.30
C ARG A 436 -1.57 -14.18 18.21
N ASN A 437 -1.23 -13.85 19.45
CA ASN A 437 -2.16 -13.22 20.39
C ASN A 437 -2.56 -11.81 19.93
N ALA A 438 -3.83 -11.47 20.10
CA ALA A 438 -4.33 -10.15 19.72
C ALA A 438 -3.74 -9.04 20.60
N PRO A 439 -3.22 -7.95 20.00
CA PRO A 439 -2.71 -6.82 20.76
C PRO A 439 -3.86 -6.16 21.53
N GLY A 440 -3.66 -5.89 22.82
CA GLY A 440 -4.69 -5.29 23.67
C GLY A 440 -5.76 -6.26 24.17
N ALA A 441 -5.58 -7.58 23.98
CA ALA A 441 -6.35 -8.61 24.68
C ALA A 441 -5.96 -8.70 26.17
N ALA A 442 -5.82 -7.54 26.83
CA ALA A 442 -6.04 -7.50 28.26
C ALA A 442 -7.47 -8.01 28.52
N PRO A 443 -7.70 -8.77 29.60
CA PRO A 443 -9.04 -9.25 29.90
C PRO A 443 -9.97 -8.05 29.92
N ALA A 444 -10.86 -7.97 28.93
CA ALA A 444 -11.99 -7.08 29.02
C ALA A 444 -12.72 -7.61 30.25
N MET A 445 -12.65 -6.88 31.35
CA MET A 445 -13.44 -7.15 32.53
C MET A 445 -14.80 -6.53 32.24
N PRO A 446 -15.81 -7.26 31.72
CA PRO A 446 -17.17 -6.79 31.87
C PRO A 446 -17.38 -6.66 33.38
N THR A 447 -17.67 -5.45 33.84
CA THR A 447 -17.81 -5.08 35.25
C THR A 447 -18.79 -5.99 36.03
N GLY A 448 -19.65 -6.74 35.34
CA GLY A 448 -20.54 -7.75 35.93
C GLY A 448 -19.93 -9.14 36.22
N VAL A 449 -18.81 -9.53 35.59
CA VAL A 449 -18.25 -10.90 35.76
C VAL A 449 -17.30 -11.00 36.95
N ALA A 450 -16.70 -9.88 37.38
CA ALA A 450 -15.81 -9.81 38.55
C ALA A 450 -16.51 -10.19 39.87
N MET A 451 -17.83 -10.00 39.96
CA MET A 451 -18.63 -10.30 41.16
C MET A 451 -19.24 -11.71 41.14
N LEU A 452 -19.22 -12.43 40.02
CA LEU A 452 -19.84 -13.76 39.92
C LEU A 452 -19.26 -14.79 40.90
N PRO A 453 -17.93 -14.84 41.17
CA PRO A 453 -17.39 -15.74 42.19
C PRO A 453 -17.92 -15.44 43.60
N LEU A 454 -18.18 -14.16 43.92
CA LEU A 454 -18.76 -13.73 45.20
C LEU A 454 -20.25 -14.07 45.30
N ILE A 455 -21.00 -13.95 44.20
CA ILE A 455 -22.43 -14.27 44.17
C ILE A 455 -22.67 -15.79 44.25
N VAL A 456 -21.83 -16.58 43.58
CA VAL A 456 -21.92 -18.05 43.66
C VAL A 456 -21.48 -18.57 45.03
N GLY A 457 -20.48 -17.95 45.66
CA GLY A 457 -20.08 -18.26 47.04
C GLY A 457 -21.14 -17.91 48.10
N ALA A 458 -21.98 -16.90 47.84
CA ALA A 458 -23.04 -16.48 48.77
C ALA A 458 -24.32 -17.33 48.68
N LEU A 459 -24.50 -18.13 47.62
CA LEU A 459 -25.68 -18.99 47.45
C LEU A 459 -25.54 -20.37 48.12
N GLU A 460 -24.35 -20.74 48.55
CA GLU A 460 -24.05 -22.01 49.23
C GLU A 460 -23.37 -21.76 50.58
N GLU A 461 -24.00 -20.96 51.42
CA GLU A 461 -23.80 -21.14 52.86
C GLU A 461 -24.48 -22.47 53.23
N PRO A 462 -23.75 -23.47 53.78
CA PRO A 462 -24.34 -24.78 54.01
C PRO A 462 -25.52 -24.62 54.94
N ALA A 463 -26.70 -25.08 54.48
CA ALA A 463 -27.88 -25.20 55.32
C ALA A 463 -27.46 -25.91 56.61
N GLN A 464 -27.44 -25.15 57.71
CA GLN A 464 -27.16 -25.68 59.03
C GLN A 464 -28.09 -26.89 59.27
N PRO A 465 -27.57 -28.01 59.77
CA PRO A 465 -28.44 -29.13 60.14
C PRO A 465 -29.44 -28.65 61.20
N PRO A 466 -30.68 -29.19 61.21
CA PRO A 466 -31.73 -28.71 62.09
C PRO A 466 -31.30 -28.88 63.54
N LYS A 467 -31.30 -27.76 64.27
CA LYS A 467 -31.04 -27.69 65.70
C LYS A 467 -32.09 -28.54 66.42
N ALA A 468 -31.65 -29.64 67.03
CA ALA A 468 -32.49 -30.48 67.89
C ALA A 468 -33.06 -29.63 69.05
N GLU A 469 -34.36 -29.75 69.26
CA GLU A 469 -35.05 -29.28 70.46
C GLU A 469 -34.48 -29.98 71.71
N PRO A 470 -34.12 -29.25 72.78
CA PRO A 470 -33.95 -29.85 74.08
C PRO A 470 -35.28 -29.83 74.84
N GLU A 471 -35.68 -31.03 75.23
CA GLU A 471 -36.68 -31.37 76.22
C GLU A 471 -36.42 -30.61 77.54
N ALA A 472 -37.46 -29.98 78.09
CA ALA A 472 -37.42 -29.19 79.31
C ALA A 472 -37.85 -30.03 80.52
N GLU A 473 -37.00 -30.12 81.54
CA GLU A 473 -37.39 -30.37 82.93
C GLU A 473 -36.81 -29.27 83.83
N SER A 474 -37.71 -28.64 84.58
CA SER A 474 -37.52 -27.56 85.58
C SER A 474 -36.77 -28.08 86.84
N PRO A 475 -36.28 -27.23 87.79
CA PRO A 475 -37.12 -26.30 88.57
C PRO A 475 -36.51 -24.92 88.94
N GLU A 476 -37.42 -23.97 89.23
CA GLU A 476 -37.48 -22.95 90.30
C GLU A 476 -36.17 -22.34 90.86
N THR A 477 -36.01 -21.05 91.19
CA THR A 477 -36.92 -19.99 91.67
C THR A 477 -36.15 -18.64 91.64
N GLY A 478 -36.85 -17.50 91.56
CA GLY A 478 -36.42 -16.27 92.27
C GLY A 478 -36.26 -14.95 91.50
N THR A 479 -37.34 -14.16 91.50
CA THR A 479 -37.34 -12.70 91.78
C THR A 479 -37.09 -11.68 90.64
N THR A 480 -38.19 -11.03 90.21
CA THR A 480 -38.34 -9.71 89.52
C THR A 480 -38.32 -8.53 90.54
N PRO A 481 -38.45 -7.22 90.18
CA PRO A 481 -38.53 -6.49 88.88
C PRO A 481 -37.57 -5.27 88.79
N GLU A 482 -37.38 -4.53 87.69
CA GLU A 482 -38.16 -3.38 87.12
C GLU A 482 -37.47 -2.93 85.81
N ALA A 483 -38.16 -2.84 84.66
CA ALA A 483 -38.73 -1.61 84.05
C ALA A 483 -37.69 -0.58 83.52
N ASP A 484 -37.51 -0.49 82.20
CA ASP A 484 -38.17 0.54 81.36
C ASP A 484 -37.73 0.50 79.89
N ILE A 485 -38.72 0.72 79.04
CA ILE A 485 -38.69 0.99 77.58
C ILE A 485 -38.32 2.50 77.46
N VAL A 486 -37.66 3.07 76.45
CA VAL A 486 -38.17 3.48 75.12
C VAL A 486 -37.05 4.09 74.25
N ASP A 487 -37.25 3.94 72.93
CA ASP A 487 -36.96 4.85 71.80
C ASP A 487 -35.53 5.20 71.33
N ALA A 488 -35.22 4.60 70.17
CA ALA A 488 -34.82 5.21 68.90
C ALA A 488 -34.40 6.69 68.86
N GLU A 489 -33.20 6.93 68.31
CA GLU A 489 -32.96 8.07 67.43
C GLU A 489 -32.01 7.70 66.28
N ILE A 490 -32.39 8.17 65.10
CA ILE A 490 -31.80 7.98 63.77
C ILE A 490 -30.63 8.95 63.61
N VAL A 491 -29.51 8.52 63.02
CA VAL A 491 -28.51 9.43 62.46
C VAL A 491 -28.24 9.02 61.01
N ASP A 492 -28.64 9.90 60.11
CA ASP A 492 -28.43 9.86 58.68
C ASP A 492 -26.96 10.08 58.29
N ASP A 493 -26.66 9.44 57.17
CA ASP A 493 -25.47 9.47 56.32
C ASP A 493 -25.07 10.87 55.83
N ALA A 494 -23.77 11.09 55.60
CA ALA A 494 -23.22 11.65 54.34
C ALA A 494 -21.73 12.08 54.44
N SER A 495 -20.89 11.29 53.75
CA SER A 495 -20.09 11.72 52.58
C SER A 495 -19.39 13.09 52.56
N ALA A 496 -18.06 13.02 52.58
CA ALA A 496 -17.08 13.60 51.63
C ALA A 496 -17.42 14.84 50.78
N SER A 497 -16.50 15.82 50.76
CA SER A 497 -15.75 16.24 49.55
C SER A 497 -14.88 17.49 49.81
N ASP A 498 -13.70 17.46 49.20
CA ASP A 498 -12.76 18.54 48.93
C ASP A 498 -13.38 19.87 48.45
N THR A 499 -12.68 20.99 48.71
CA THR A 499 -12.49 22.08 47.73
C THR A 499 -11.19 22.87 48.04
N GLN A 500 -10.35 22.97 47.02
CA GLN A 500 -9.11 23.77 46.86
C GLN A 500 -9.42 25.28 46.68
N PRO A 501 -8.45 26.23 46.77
CA PRO A 501 -7.71 26.60 45.55
C PRO A 501 -6.26 27.17 45.70
N ALA A 502 -5.50 26.92 44.64
CA ALA A 502 -4.52 27.75 43.89
C ALA A 502 -3.54 28.73 44.57
N THR A 503 -2.25 28.58 44.20
CA THR A 503 -1.30 29.70 43.95
C THR A 503 -0.27 29.33 42.87
N ASP A 504 -0.11 30.25 41.91
CA ASP A 504 0.96 30.35 40.90
C ASP A 504 2.35 30.61 41.52
N THR A 505 3.44 30.23 40.82
CA THR A 505 4.67 31.04 40.56
C THR A 505 5.80 30.23 39.89
N GLN A 506 6.19 30.68 38.66
CA GLN A 506 7.53 30.79 38.01
C GLN A 506 8.44 29.54 37.87
N ALA A 507 8.92 29.14 36.68
CA ALA A 507 9.81 29.75 35.66
C ALA A 507 11.33 29.51 35.91
N GLU A 508 12.05 29.20 34.81
CA GLU A 508 13.50 28.97 34.64
C GLU A 508 14.03 27.63 35.20
N THR A 509 14.52 26.66 34.41
CA THR A 509 15.79 26.68 33.65
C THR A 509 15.84 25.31 32.95
N GLN A 510 16.09 25.16 31.64
CA GLN A 510 17.37 24.67 31.11
C GLN A 510 17.21 24.51 29.58
N ALA A 511 17.96 25.29 28.82
CA ALA A 511 18.18 25.13 27.39
C ALA A 511 19.69 25.18 27.18
N GLU A 512 20.35 24.03 27.25
CA GLU A 512 21.77 23.91 26.88
C GLU A 512 22.10 22.43 26.60
N THR A 513 22.05 22.03 25.32
CA THR A 513 22.92 21.00 24.72
C THR A 513 22.61 20.88 23.22
N GLN A 514 23.21 21.78 22.46
CA GLN A 514 23.51 21.58 21.03
C GLN A 514 24.89 22.16 20.75
N LYS A 515 25.93 21.34 20.94
CA LYS A 515 27.21 21.40 20.22
C LYS A 515 28.09 20.25 20.72
N GLU A 516 28.89 19.72 19.80
CA GLU A 516 29.77 18.54 19.90
C GLU A 516 29.02 17.23 19.59
N THR A 517 29.36 16.44 18.57
CA THR A 517 30.56 16.40 17.73
C THR A 517 30.20 15.66 16.45
N ARG A 518 30.46 16.31 15.31
CA ARG A 518 30.68 15.66 14.03
C ARG A 518 32.15 15.25 14.03
N ALA A 519 32.42 13.96 14.13
CA ALA A 519 33.68 13.31 13.77
C ALA A 519 33.32 11.94 13.18
#